data_AF-A0A1H6DDP8-F1
#
_entry.id   AF-A0A1H6DDP8-F1
#
_cell.length_a   1.000
_cell.length_b   1.000
_cell.length_c   1.000
_cell.angle_alpha   90.00
_cell.angle_beta   90.00
_cell.angle_gamma   90.00
#
_symmetry.space_group_name_H-M   'P 1'
#
loop_
_entity.id
_entity.type
_entity.pdbx_description
1 polymer ?
#
loop_
_entity_poly.entity_id
_entity_poly.type
_entity_poly.pdbx_seq_one_letter_code
_entity_poly.pdbx_strand_id
1 'polypeptide(L)' 'MTENLLAGVMVFIGLFLIGGVFSLFKQGLKIGAAICALGAAMAITAGVLWW' A
#
# COMPACT_ATOMS: atom_id res chain seq x y z
N MET A 1 9.09 -6.32 -20.00
CA MET A 1 9.27 -7.11 -18.74
C MET A 1 9.42 -6.21 -17.52
N THR A 2 10.12 -5.08 -17.64
CA THR A 2 10.29 -4.06 -16.58
C THR A 2 8.99 -3.39 -16.14
N GLU A 3 8.01 -3.18 -17.03
CA GLU A 3 6.74 -2.51 -16.70
C GLU A 3 5.84 -3.37 -15.82
N ASN A 4 5.70 -4.65 -16.14
CA ASN A 4 4.96 -5.62 -15.31
C ASN A 4 5.65 -5.84 -13.96
N LEU A 5 6.98 -5.73 -13.92
CA LEU A 5 7.73 -5.77 -12.66
C LEU A 5 7.40 -4.55 -11.78
N LEU A 6 7.33 -3.36 -12.37
CA LEU A 6 6.95 -2.14 -11.65
C LEU A 6 5.53 -2.23 -11.09
N ALA A 7 4.57 -2.70 -11.90
CA ALA A 7 3.20 -2.93 -11.47
C ALA A 7 3.14 -3.89 -10.27
N GLY A 8 3.86 -5.01 -10.35
CA GLY A 8 3.97 -5.99 -9.26
C GLY A 8 4.56 -5.41 -7.97
N VAL A 9 5.62 -4.59 -8.08
CA VAL A 9 6.23 -3.90 -6.92
C VAL A 9 5.24 -2.94 -6.26
N MET A 10 4.47 -2.17 -7.05
CA MET A 10 3.48 -1.23 -6.50
C MET A 10 2.37 -1.96 -5.75
N VAL A 11 1.86 -3.08 -6.29
CA VAL A 11 0.87 -3.91 -5.59
C VAL A 11 1.46 -4.50 -4.29
N PHE A 12 2.71 -4.97 -4.31
CA PHE A 12 3.39 -5.48 -3.12
C PHE A 12 3.52 -4.42 -2.02
N ILE A 13 3.94 -3.19 -2.39
CA ILE A 13 4.01 -2.04 -1.47
C ILE A 13 2.62 -1.76 -0.89
N GLY A 14 1.58 -1.79 -1.72
CA GLY A 14 0.20 -1.62 -1.28
C GLY A 14 -0.21 -2.62 -0.19
N LEU A 15 0.06 -3.91 -0.42
CA LEU A 15 -0.22 -4.97 0.55
C LEU A 15 0.61 -4.84 1.83
N PHE A 16 1.88 -4.44 1.73
CA PHE A 16 2.72 -4.16 2.89
C PHE A 16 2.15 -3.02 3.74
N LEU A 17 1.70 -1.94 3.10
CA LEU A 17 1.10 -0.79 3.79
C LEU A 17 -0.20 -1.15 4.51
N ILE A 18 -1.01 -2.07 3.98
CA ILE A 18 -2.18 -2.63 4.69
C ILE A 18 -1.78 -3.28 6.01
N GLY A 19 -0.67 -4.04 6.03
CA GLY A 19 -0.09 -4.56 7.28
C GLY A 19 0.28 -3.45 8.25
N GLY A 20 0.84 -2.35 7.73
CA GLY A 20 1.12 -1.13 8.49
C GLY A 20 -0.12 -0.51 9.14
N VAL A 21 -1.26 -0.48 8.42
CA VAL A 21 -2.55 -0.01 8.98
C VAL A 21 -2.91 -0.80 10.23
N PHE A 22 -2.93 -2.13 10.13
CA PHE A 22 -3.32 -2.99 11.25
C PHE A 22 -2.37 -2.85 12.44
N SER A 23 -1.06 -2.77 12.17
CA SER A 23 -0.03 -2.60 13.20
C SER A 23 -0.19 -1.26 13.94
N LEU A 24 -0.28 -0.15 13.21
CA LEU A 24 -0.38 1.20 13.80
C LEU A 24 -1.73 1.42 14.49
N PHE A 25 -2.80 0.85 13.95
CA PHE A 25 -4.11 0.89 14.58
C PHE A 25 -4.09 0.18 15.94
N LYS A 26 -3.45 -0.99 16.04
CA LYS A 26 -3.26 -1.70 17.32
C LYS A 26 -2.39 -0.94 18.32
N GLN A 27 -1.49 -0.08 17.86
CA GLN A 27 -0.66 0.78 18.71
C GLN A 27 -1.37 2.09 19.13
N GLY A 28 -2.58 2.36 18.63
CA GLY A 28 -3.31 3.60 18.89
C GLY A 28 -2.85 4.81 18.05
N LEU A 29 -1.89 4.63 17.13
CA LEU A 29 -1.42 5.67 16.22
C LEU A 29 -2.37 5.82 15.02
N LYS A 30 -3.55 6.42 15.27
CA LYS A 30 -4.63 6.54 14.28
C LYS A 30 -4.23 7.31 13.02
N ILE A 31 -3.45 8.38 13.16
CA ILE A 31 -2.98 9.18 12.01
C ILE A 31 -2.02 8.37 11.14
N GLY A 32 -1.08 7.66 11.76
CA GLY A 32 -0.16 6.78 11.04
C GLY A 32 -0.89 5.66 10.29
N ALA A 33 -1.88 5.03 10.93
CA ALA A 33 -2.73 4.03 10.29
C ALA A 33 -3.51 4.61 9.10
N ALA A 34 -4.04 5.82 9.21
CA ALA A 34 -4.74 6.49 8.11
C ALA A 34 -3.82 6.81 6.92
N ILE A 35 -2.58 7.26 7.19
CA ILE A 35 -1.59 7.51 6.14
C ILE A 35 -1.21 6.21 5.42
N CYS A 36 -0.97 5.12 6.18
CA CYS A 36 -0.72 3.81 5.58
C CYS A 36 -1.90 3.32 4.73
N ALA A 37 -3.13 3.56 5.17
CA ALA A 37 -4.32 3.16 4.42
C ALA A 37 -4.45 3.93 3.11
N LEU A 38 -4.17 5.24 3.14
CA LEU A 38 -4.19 6.09 1.95
C LEU A 38 -3.08 5.69 0.97
N GLY A 39 -1.86 5.48 1.47
CA GLY A 39 -0.74 4.99 0.67
C GLY A 39 -0.98 3.61 0.07
N ALA A 40 -1.62 2.71 0.82
CA ALA A 40 -2.02 1.39 0.31
C ALA A 40 -3.01 1.51 -0.84
N ALA A 41 -4.06 2.34 -0.70
CA ALA A 41 -5.03 2.58 -1.74
C ALA A 41 -4.36 3.13 -3.01
N MET A 42 -3.50 4.15 -2.87
CA MET A 42 -2.78 4.75 -4.00
C MET A 42 -1.84 3.76 -4.69
N ALA A 43 -1.06 2.98 -3.94
CA ALA A 43 -0.10 2.03 -4.51
C ALA A 43 -0.80 0.87 -5.23
N ILE A 44 -1.91 0.34 -4.69
CA ILE A 44 -2.71 -0.69 -5.35
C ILE A 44 -3.35 -0.12 -6.61
N THR A 45 -3.99 1.05 -6.54
CA THR A 45 -4.57 1.71 -7.71
C THR A 45 -3.52 1.96 -8.79
N ALA A 46 -2.35 2.46 -8.43
CA ALA A 46 -1.25 2.65 -9.36
C ALA A 46 -0.81 1.32 -10.00
N GLY A 47 -0.61 0.28 -9.21
CA GLY A 47 -0.23 -1.04 -9.72
C GLY A 47 -1.27 -1.69 -10.64
N VAL A 48 -2.57 -1.51 -10.35
CA VAL A 48 -3.66 -2.04 -11.19
C VAL A 48 -3.81 -1.25 -12.49
N LEU A 49 -3.71 0.08 -12.44
CA LEU A 49 -3.83 0.94 -13.64
C LEU A 49 -2.61 0.85 -14.56
N TRP A 50 -1.47 0.35 -14.06
CA TRP A 50 -0.25 0.15 -14.85
C TRP A 50 -0.25 -1.16 -15.68
N TRP A 51 -1.26 -2.01 -15.47
CA TRP A 51 -1.43 -3.31 -16.11
C TRP A 51 -2.28 -3.21 -17.37
#